data_AF-Q12P25-F1
#
_entry.id   AF-Q12P25-F1
#
_cell.length_a   1.000
_cell.length_b   1.000
_cell.length_c   1.000
_cell.angle_alpha   90.00
_cell.angle_beta   90.00
_cell.angle_gamma   90.00
#
_symmetry.space_group_name_H-M   'P 1'
#
loop_
_entity.id
_entity.type
_entity.pdbx_description
1 polymer ?
#
loop_
_entity_poly.entity_id
_entity_poly.type
_entity_poly.pdbx_seq_one_letter_code
_entity_poly.pdbx_strand_id
1 'polypeptide(L)'
;MSPIDQVLAAAKAIALSGHVPNLALVKSRLRNKLPIPIIIQGLKEFKAMPKECWASLADVDLSQAEDNALQASNTDLDLQQLLLTIQQLTQQIDQLTARVQILENKVAE
;
A
#
# COMPACT_ATOMS: atom_id res chain seq x y z
N MET A 1 -10.32 7.53 -7.76
CA MET A 1 -9.43 6.56 -8.42
C MET A 1 -8.51 5.98 -7.37
N SER A 2 -8.33 4.66 -7.31
CA SER A 2 -7.37 4.08 -6.37
C SER A 2 -5.95 4.36 -6.87
N PRO A 3 -5.01 4.79 -6.01
CA PRO A 3 -3.63 5.03 -6.41
C PRO A 3 -2.91 3.75 -6.88
N ILE A 4 -3.38 2.57 -6.45
CA ILE A 4 -2.89 1.26 -6.89
C ILE A 4 -3.27 0.97 -8.35
N ASP A 5 -4.48 1.35 -8.78
CA ASP A 5 -4.93 1.10 -10.16
C ASP A 5 -4.08 1.87 -11.19
N GLN A 6 -3.62 3.06 -10.82
CA GLN A 6 -2.73 3.88 -11.65
C GLN A 6 -1.34 3.23 -11.80
N VAL A 7 -0.82 2.64 -10.72
CA VAL A 7 0.43 1.89 -10.72
C VAL A 7 0.29 0.65 -11.61
N LEU A 8 -0.82 -0.07 -11.51
CA LEU A 8 -1.13 -1.25 -12.31
C LEU A 8 -1.22 -0.92 -13.81
N ALA A 9 -1.92 0.16 -14.17
CA ALA A 9 -2.04 0.61 -15.55
C ALA A 9 -0.69 1.04 -16.14
N ALA A 10 0.15 1.73 -15.37
CA ALA A 10 1.51 2.08 -15.81
C ALA A 10 2.40 0.84 -15.98
N ALA A 11 2.32 -0.12 -15.06
CA ALA A 11 3.05 -1.38 -15.17
C ALA A 11 2.62 -2.18 -16.42
N LYS A 12 1.32 -2.22 -16.72
CA LYS A 12 0.77 -2.81 -17.96
C LYS A 12 1.33 -2.10 -19.19
N ALA A 13 1.30 -0.77 -19.24
CA ALA A 13 1.81 0.00 -20.38
C ALA A 13 3.31 -0.27 -20.64
N ILE A 14 4.10 -0.42 -19.58
CA ILE A 14 5.52 -0.78 -19.68
C ILE A 14 5.68 -2.21 -20.21
N ALA A 15 4.89 -3.15 -19.71
CA ALA A 15 4.92 -4.53 -20.17
C ALA A 15 4.50 -4.67 -21.65
N LEU A 16 3.48 -3.91 -22.08
CA LEU A 16 3.07 -3.83 -23.49
C LEU A 16 4.17 -3.25 -24.39
N SER A 17 4.98 -2.33 -23.86
CA SER A 17 6.16 -1.80 -24.56
C SER A 17 7.34 -2.79 -24.63
N GLY A 18 7.16 -4.04 -24.19
CA GLY A 18 8.17 -5.10 -24.23
C GLY A 18 9.23 -5.00 -23.12
N HIS A 19 9.05 -4.09 -22.15
CA HIS A 19 9.99 -3.87 -21.06
C HIS A 19 9.47 -4.50 -19.76
N VAL A 20 10.39 -4.96 -18.90
CA VAL A 20 10.01 -5.46 -17.57
C VAL A 20 9.65 -4.26 -16.68
N PRO A 21 8.43 -4.18 -16.13
CA PRO A 21 8.05 -3.11 -15.23
C PRO A 21 8.93 -3.16 -13.99
N ASN A 22 9.66 -2.08 -13.76
CA ASN A 22 10.50 -1.89 -12.58
C ASN A 22 10.13 -0.58 -11.89
N LEU A 23 10.56 -0.42 -10.64
CA LEU A 23 10.20 0.74 -9.81
C LEU A 23 10.57 2.07 -10.49
N ALA A 24 11.72 2.14 -11.16
CA ALA A 24 12.20 3.35 -11.81
C ALA A 24 11.35 3.73 -13.05
N LEU A 25 11.00 2.76 -13.88
CA LEU A 25 10.17 2.96 -15.08
C LEU A 25 8.74 3.33 -14.71
N VAL A 26 8.16 2.66 -13.71
CA VAL A 26 6.81 3.00 -13.22
C VAL A 26 6.82 4.41 -12.65
N LYS A 27 7.84 4.76 -11.84
CA LYS A 27 8.02 6.11 -11.30
C LYS A 27 8.24 7.17 -12.38
N SER A 28 8.93 6.87 -13.48
CA SER A 28 9.14 7.82 -14.57
C SER A 28 7.88 8.03 -15.43
N ARG A 29 6.99 7.03 -15.47
CA ARG A 29 5.73 7.08 -16.22
C ARG A 29 4.61 7.76 -15.44
N LEU A 30 4.57 7.55 -14.11
CA LEU A 30 3.68 8.28 -13.21
C LEU A 30 4.18 9.73 -13.10
N ARG A 31 3.44 10.67 -13.71
CA ARG A 31 3.71 12.11 -13.52
C ARG A 31 3.37 12.57 -12.09
N ASN A 32 2.47 11.86 -11.42
CA ASN A 32 2.11 12.12 -10.03
C ASN A 32 3.12 11.51 -9.06
N LYS A 33 3.44 12.27 -8.00
CA LYS A 33 4.40 11.84 -6.97
C LYS A 33 3.71 10.92 -5.95
N LEU A 34 3.37 9.70 -6.39
CA LEU A 34 2.83 8.66 -5.53
C LEU A 34 3.88 8.19 -4.49
N PRO A 35 3.48 7.86 -3.26
CA PRO A 35 4.39 7.32 -2.26
C PRO A 35 5.04 6.02 -2.75
N ILE A 36 6.36 5.88 -2.54
CA ILE A 36 7.13 4.71 -2.96
C ILE A 36 6.51 3.38 -2.46
N PRO A 37 5.98 3.26 -1.22
CA PRO A 37 5.35 2.03 -0.77
C PRO A 37 4.14 1.62 -1.63
N ILE A 38 3.34 2.57 -2.08
CA ILE A 38 2.17 2.32 -2.94
C ILE A 38 2.61 1.81 -4.32
N ILE A 39 3.67 2.40 -4.86
CA ILE A 39 4.25 1.94 -6.14
C ILE A 39 4.79 0.52 -6.01
N ILE A 40 5.48 0.21 -4.90
CA ILE A 40 6.00 -1.13 -4.64
C ILE A 40 4.86 -2.14 -4.47
N GLN A 41 3.79 -1.77 -3.77
CA GLN A 41 2.62 -2.63 -3.57
C GLN A 41 1.96 -2.96 -4.90
N GLY A 42 1.63 -1.96 -5.72
CA GLY A 42 1.04 -2.20 -7.03
C GLY A 42 1.97 -2.99 -7.98
N LEU A 43 3.29 -2.78 -7.89
CA LEU A 43 4.25 -3.57 -8.67
C LEU A 43 4.30 -5.04 -8.23
N LYS A 44 4.21 -5.31 -6.93
CA LYS A 44 4.13 -6.68 -6.38
C LYS A 44 2.84 -7.36 -6.85
N GLU A 45 1.70 -6.66 -6.79
CA GLU A 45 0.41 -7.16 -7.28
C GLU A 45 0.46 -7.45 -8.78
N PHE A 46 1.01 -6.55 -9.58
CA PHE A 46 1.18 -6.76 -11.02
C PHE A 46 2.08 -7.96 -11.34
N LYS A 47 3.15 -8.18 -10.56
CA LYS A 47 4.06 -9.32 -10.73
C LYS A 47 3.43 -10.64 -10.25
N ALA A 48 2.60 -10.60 -9.22
CA ALA A 48 1.86 -11.76 -8.72
C ALA A 48 0.73 -12.19 -9.67
N MET A 49 0.21 -11.25 -10.48
CA MET A 49 -0.81 -11.52 -11.49
C MET A 49 -0.19 -12.11 -12.78
N PRO A 50 -0.62 -13.30 -13.24
CA PRO A 50 -0.10 -13.90 -14.46
C PRO A 50 -0.45 -13.08 -15.71
N LYS A 51 0.40 -13.16 -16.74
CA LYS A 51 0.37 -12.34 -17.97
C LYS A 51 -0.98 -12.37 -18.70
N GLU A 52 -1.76 -13.42 -18.50
CA GLU A 52 -3.09 -13.64 -19.06
C GLU A 52 -4.14 -12.63 -18.54
N CYS A 53 -3.98 -12.13 -17.30
CA CYS A 53 -4.92 -11.18 -16.69
C CYS A 53 -4.60 -9.72 -17.04
N TRP A 54 -3.45 -9.43 -17.66
CA TRP A 54 -3.08 -8.06 -18.04
C TRP A 54 -4.06 -7.44 -19.05
N ALA A 55 -4.71 -8.28 -19.87
CA ALA A 55 -5.73 -7.84 -20.81
C ALA A 55 -7.02 -7.34 -20.13
N SER A 56 -7.31 -7.82 -18.92
CA SER A 56 -8.50 -7.41 -18.15
C SER A 56 -8.27 -6.13 -17.33
N LEU A 57 -7.03 -5.67 -17.20
CA LEU A 57 -6.75 -4.37 -16.60
C LEU A 57 -7.28 -3.28 -17.55
N ALA A 58 -8.19 -2.45 -17.04
CA ALA A 58 -8.65 -1.27 -17.75
C ALA A 58 -7.45 -0.42 -18.19
N ASP A 59 -7.44 0.04 -19.44
CA ASP A 59 -6.49 1.06 -19.89
C ASP A 59 -6.86 2.37 -19.21
N VAL A 60 -6.15 2.67 -18.11
CA VAL A 60 -6.29 3.95 -17.43
C VAL A 60 -5.48 4.95 -18.24
N ASP A 61 -6.17 5.97 -18.76
CA ASP A 61 -5.51 7.10 -19.42
C ASP A 61 -4.71 7.91 -18.38
N LEU A 62 -3.40 7.66 -18.35
CA LEU A 62 -2.45 8.35 -17.48
C LEU A 62 -2.28 9.85 -17.83
N SER A 63 -2.94 10.33 -18.87
CA SER A 63 -2.85 11.71 -19.37
C SER A 63 -3.70 12.71 -18.57
N GLN A 64 -4.67 12.24 -17.77
CA GLN A 64 -5.61 13.11 -17.04
C GLN A 64 -5.31 13.30 -15.55
N ALA A 65 -4.17 12.83 -15.04
CA ALA A 65 -3.78 13.06 -13.65
C ALA A 65 -3.15 14.46 -13.48
N GLU A 66 -3.98 15.50 -13.56
CA GLU A 66 -3.61 16.87 -13.22
C GLU A 66 -3.33 17.03 -11.72
N ASP A 67 -2.39 17.92 -11.42
CA ASP A 67 -1.82 18.30 -10.13
C ASP A 67 -2.71 18.09 -8.90
N ASN A 68 -2.35 17.09 -8.09
CA ASN A 68 -2.63 17.10 -6.65
C ASN A 68 -1.31 16.99 -5.89
N ALA A 69 -0.47 18.00 -6.03
CA ALA A 69 0.77 18.17 -5.28
C ALA A 69 0.55 18.67 -3.83
N LEU A 70 -0.65 18.53 -3.28
CA LEU A 70 -1.03 18.99 -1.93
C LEU A 70 -1.52 17.84 -1.05
N GLN A 71 -0.71 16.79 -0.84
CA GLN A 71 -1.00 15.76 0.18
C GLN A 71 0.24 15.34 1.00
N ALA A 72 1.26 16.20 1.08
CA ALA A 72 2.36 15.98 2.03
C ALA A 72 1.90 16.11 3.50
N SER A 73 0.79 16.78 3.79
CA SER A 73 0.26 16.98 5.15
C SER A 73 -0.53 15.80 5.72
N ASN A 74 -1.04 14.87 4.88
CA ASN A 74 -1.78 13.71 5.37
C ASN A 74 -0.87 12.58 5.85
N THR A 75 0.37 12.50 5.34
CA THR A 75 1.27 11.37 5.66
C THR A 75 1.76 11.42 7.10
N ASP A 76 2.06 12.63 7.62
CA ASP A 76 2.44 12.81 9.04
C ASP A 76 1.24 12.56 9.96
N LEU A 77 0.03 12.94 9.53
CA LEU A 77 -1.20 12.69 10.29
C LEU A 77 -1.53 11.19 10.36
N ASP A 78 -1.38 10.47 9.25
CA ASP A 78 -1.59 9.02 9.17
C ASP A 78 -0.55 8.24 9.98
N LEU A 79 0.73 8.66 9.95
CA LEU A 79 1.78 8.04 10.77
C LEU A 79 1.51 8.23 12.27
N GLN A 80 1.06 9.41 12.67
CA GLN A 80 0.75 9.71 14.06
C GLN A 80 -0.48 8.93 14.56
N GLN A 81 -1.51 8.79 13.71
CA GLN A 81 -2.67 7.94 14.00
C GLN A 81 -2.30 6.45 14.10
N LEU A 82 -1.38 5.98 13.25
CA LEU A 82 -0.90 4.60 13.29
C LEU A 82 -0.12 4.32 14.59
N LEU A 83 0.76 5.24 15.00
CA LEU A 83 1.50 5.13 16.27
C LEU A 83 0.55 5.10 17.47
N LEU A 84 -0.49 5.94 17.47
CA LEU A 84 -1.50 5.94 18.52
C LEU A 84 -2.25 4.60 18.60
N THR A 85 -2.60 4.05 17.43
CA THR A 85 -3.29 2.76 17.33
C THR A 85 -2.43 1.62 17.86
N ILE A 86 -1.15 1.59 17.49
CA ILE A 86 -0.18 0.59 17.99
C ILE A 86 -0.04 0.67 19.51
N GLN A 87 0.03 1.88 20.07
CA GLN A 87 0.11 2.08 21.52
C GLN A 87 -1.14 1.53 22.22
N GLN A 88 -2.34 1.83 21.70
CA GLN A 88 -3.60 1.33 22.26
C GLN A 88 -3.68 -0.20 22.24
N LEU A 89 -3.29 -0.83 21.12
CA LEU A 89 -3.28 -2.27 20.98
C LEU A 89 -2.28 -2.92 21.95
N THR A 90 -1.09 -2.34 22.11
CA THR A 90 -0.08 -2.82 23.05
C THR A 90 -0.63 -2.81 24.48
N GLN A 91 -1.29 -1.71 24.87
CA GLN A 91 -1.88 -1.58 26.20
C GLN A 91 -3.02 -2.59 26.44
N GLN A 92 -3.83 -2.88 25.42
CA GLN A 92 -4.86 -3.91 25.51
C GLN A 92 -4.25 -5.31 25.67
N ILE A 93 -3.17 -5.61 24.94
CA ILE A 93 -2.45 -6.89 25.05
C ILE A 93 -1.88 -7.05 26.46
N ASP A 94 -1.25 -6.01 27.03
CA ASP A 94 -0.72 -6.07 28.40
C ASP A 94 -1.83 -6.32 29.43
N GLN A 95 -2.98 -5.64 29.29
CA GLN A 95 -4.13 -5.86 30.17
C GLN A 95 -4.69 -7.28 30.06
N LEU A 96 -4.83 -7.80 28.84
CA LEU A 96 -5.30 -9.16 28.61
C LEU A 96 -4.32 -10.19 29.18
N THR A 97 -3.02 -9.99 28.97
CA THR A 97 -1.96 -10.85 29.49
C THR A 97 -1.99 -10.89 31.02
N ALA A 98 -2.12 -9.73 31.67
CA ALA A 98 -2.24 -9.65 33.13
C ALA A 98 -3.50 -10.37 33.65
N ARG A 99 -4.63 -10.26 32.95
CA ARG A 99 -5.86 -10.99 33.33
C ARG A 99 -5.72 -12.49 33.15
N VAL A 100 -5.09 -12.95 32.07
CA VAL A 100 -4.80 -14.37 31.84
C VAL A 100 -3.90 -14.89 32.95
N GLN A 101 -2.83 -14.18 33.29
CA GLN A 101 -1.91 -14.60 34.36
C GLN A 101 -2.59 -14.70 35.73
N ILE A 102 -3.52 -13.78 36.06
CA ILE A 102 -4.32 -13.87 37.29
C ILE A 102 -5.24 -15.09 37.27
N LEU A 103 -5.86 -15.39 36.12
CA LEU A 103 -6.73 -16.56 35.97
C LEU A 103 -5.94 -17.87 36.06
N GLU A 104 -4.78 -17.94 35.42
CA GLU A 104 -3.88 -19.09 35.50
C GLU A 104 -3.44 -19.35 36.94
N ASN A 105 -3.05 -18.29 37.68
CA ASN A 105 -2.69 -18.42 39.09
C ASN A 105 -3.86 -18.90 39.96
N LYS A 106 -5.09 -18.47 39.68
CA LYS A 106 -6.31 -18.92 40.40
C LYS A 106 -6.75 -20.33 40.08
N VAL A 107 -6.34 -20.88 38.93
CA VAL A 107 -6.65 -22.25 38.52
C VAL A 107 -5.58 -23.23 39.04
N ALA A 108 -4.37 -22.73 39.31
CA ALA A 108 -3.27 -23.52 39.88
C ALA A 108 -3.34 -23.66 41.42
N GLU A 109 -4.18 -22.89 42.10
CA GLU A 109 -4.46 -22.93 43.54
C GLU A 109 -5.72 -23.76 43.85
#